data_AF-A0A9Q0BNV6-F1
#
_entry.id   AF-A0A9Q0BNV6-F1
#
_cell.length_a   1.000
_cell.length_b   1.000
_cell.length_c   1.000
_cell.angle_alpha   90.00
_cell.angle_beta   90.00
_cell.angle_gamma   90.00
#
_symmetry.space_group_name_H-M   'P 1'
#
loop_
_entity.id
_entity.type
_entity.pdbx_description
1 polymer ?
#
loop_
_entity_poly.entity_id
_entity_poly.type
_entity_poly.pdbx_seq_one_letter_code
_entity_poly.pdbx_strand_id
1 'polypeptide(L)'
;MQKMFRSVKAEHVRMVIAGLSAIVSFLILGFITSWVETYKCHEISVWKHVCLLQLIGGMLLFIGSLKNNHWFSLPWLVAACIFIYTLCYKSIAYLSYLDGKLLMVVPLLQIIAGFWTYYVYEVFQDFLQMQVQSIG
;
A
#
# COMPACT_ATOMS: atom_id res chain seq x y z
N MET A 1 28.41 -3.08 14.69
CA MET A 1 27.97 -4.20 13.82
C MET A 1 26.45 -4.37 13.78
N GLN A 2 25.77 -4.45 14.93
CA GLN A 2 24.31 -4.62 15.02
C GLN A 2 23.49 -3.49 14.34
N LYS A 3 23.97 -2.24 14.39
CA LYS A 3 23.35 -1.07 13.72
C LYS A 3 23.41 -1.17 12.18
N MET A 4 24.52 -1.66 11.64
CA MET A 4 24.74 -1.84 10.19
C MET A 4 23.87 -2.97 9.63
N PHE A 5 23.80 -4.10 10.33
CA PHE A 5 22.96 -5.24 9.93
C PHE A 5 21.47 -4.90 9.92
N ARG A 6 21.03 -4.01 10.83
CA ARG A 6 19.64 -3.55 10.92
C ARG A 6 19.29 -2.53 9.84
N SER A 7 20.22 -1.65 9.45
CA SER A 7 20.06 -0.72 8.31
C SER A 7 19.83 -1.48 7.01
N VAL A 8 20.69 -2.47 6.72
CA VAL A 8 20.58 -3.29 5.50
C VAL A 8 19.26 -4.05 5.47
N LYS A 9 18.79 -4.55 6.63
CA LYS A 9 17.48 -5.20 6.76
C LYS A 9 16.33 -4.23 6.46
N ALA A 10 16.37 -3.00 6.97
CA ALA A 10 15.34 -1.99 6.74
C ALA A 10 15.29 -1.55 5.27
N GLU A 11 16.44 -1.35 4.63
CA GLU A 11 16.56 -1.04 3.20
C GLU A 11 15.95 -2.14 2.33
N HIS A 12 16.24 -3.41 2.63
CA HIS A 12 15.67 -4.56 1.93
C HIS A 12 14.16 -4.65 2.11
N VAL A 13 13.65 -4.43 3.32
CA VAL A 13 12.20 -4.42 3.59
C VAL A 13 11.51 -3.31 2.79
N ARG A 14 12.07 -2.10 2.74
CA ARG A 14 11.54 -0.98 1.94
C ARG A 14 11.53 -1.30 0.43
N MET A 15 12.57 -1.94 -0.08
CA MET A 15 12.63 -2.38 -1.49
C MET A 15 11.56 -3.44 -1.81
N VAL A 16 11.38 -4.42 -0.93
CA VAL A 16 10.34 -5.45 -1.08
C VAL A 16 8.94 -4.82 -1.04
N ILE A 17 8.69 -3.88 -0.13
CA ILE A 17 7.43 -3.15 -0.03
C ILE A 17 7.15 -2.33 -1.30
N ALA A 18 8.16 -1.67 -1.86
CA ALA A 18 8.02 -0.96 -3.13
C ALA A 18 7.63 -1.91 -4.28
N GLY A 19 8.27 -3.08 -4.36
CA GLY A 19 7.91 -4.12 -5.33
C GLY A 19 6.48 -4.64 -5.13
N LEU A 20 6.09 -4.93 -3.90
CA LEU A 20 4.72 -5.36 -3.57
C LEU A 20 3.68 -4.28 -3.91
N SER A 21 4.02 -3.00 -3.70
CA SER A 21 3.15 -1.87 -4.05
C SER A 21 2.82 -1.84 -5.54
N ALA A 22 3.80 -2.16 -6.39
CA ALA A 22 3.59 -2.28 -7.83
C ALA A 22 2.72 -3.50 -8.18
N ILE A 23 3.05 -4.68 -7.64
CA ILE A 23 2.32 -5.93 -7.93
C ILE A 23 0.85 -5.80 -7.53
N VAL A 24 0.57 -5.33 -6.31
CA VAL A 24 -0.81 -5.17 -5.81
C VAL A 24 -1.58 -4.15 -6.64
N SER A 25 -0.92 -3.05 -7.07
CA SER A 25 -1.55 -2.06 -7.93
C SER A 25 -1.96 -2.64 -9.28
N PHE A 26 -1.08 -3.42 -9.92
CA PHE A 26 -1.42 -4.10 -11.18
C PHE A 26 -2.51 -5.17 -11.01
N LEU A 27 -2.48 -5.94 -9.91
CA LEU A 27 -3.52 -6.93 -9.64
C LEU A 27 -4.90 -6.29 -9.45
N ILE A 28 -4.98 -5.19 -8.69
CA ILE A 28 -6.23 -4.46 -8.48
C ILE A 28 -6.75 -3.82 -9.77
N LEU A 29 -5.86 -3.20 -10.55
CA LEU A 29 -6.22 -2.55 -11.81
C LEU A 29 -6.47 -3.54 -12.96
N GLY A 30 -5.98 -4.78 -12.86
CA GLY A 30 -6.29 -5.84 -13.81
C GLY A 30 -7.59 -6.56 -13.46
N PHE A 31 -7.74 -6.93 -12.18
CA PHE A 31 -8.82 -7.78 -11.71
C PHE A 31 -10.06 -6.98 -11.31
N ILE A 32 -9.94 -6.02 -10.38
CA ILE A 32 -11.10 -5.35 -9.80
C ILE A 32 -11.76 -4.40 -10.79
N THR A 33 -11.00 -3.57 -11.48
CA THR A 33 -11.60 -2.64 -12.45
C THR A 33 -12.19 -3.37 -13.66
N SER A 34 -11.57 -4.45 -14.12
CA SER A 34 -12.05 -5.18 -15.32
C SER A 34 -13.21 -6.14 -15.03
N TRP A 35 -13.21 -6.84 -13.88
CA TRP A 35 -14.25 -7.82 -13.54
C TRP A 35 -15.36 -7.26 -12.66
N VAL A 36 -15.06 -6.37 -11.70
CA VAL A 36 -16.03 -5.91 -10.68
C VAL A 36 -16.71 -4.63 -11.12
N GLU A 37 -15.95 -3.60 -11.50
CA GLU A 37 -16.54 -2.31 -11.87
C GLU A 37 -17.25 -2.35 -13.22
N THR A 38 -16.72 -3.08 -14.22
CA THR A 38 -17.39 -3.28 -15.52
C THR A 38 -18.80 -3.92 -15.39
N TYR A 39 -19.03 -4.74 -14.37
CA TYR A 39 -20.25 -5.54 -14.27
C TYR A 39 -21.41 -4.81 -13.57
N LYS A 40 -21.14 -3.88 -12.65
CA LYS A 40 -22.20 -3.24 -11.84
C LYS A 40 -21.92 -1.80 -11.35
N CYS A 41 -20.69 -1.28 -11.41
CA CYS A 41 -20.34 -0.05 -10.69
C CYS A 41 -19.66 0.97 -11.62
N HIS A 42 -20.47 1.76 -12.33
CA HIS A 42 -20.03 2.74 -13.32
C HIS A 42 -19.72 4.12 -12.70
N GLU A 43 -19.18 4.15 -11.47
CA GLU A 43 -18.70 5.38 -10.85
C GLU A 43 -17.23 5.62 -11.20
N ILE A 44 -16.77 6.87 -11.05
CA ILE A 44 -15.37 7.25 -11.26
C ILE A 44 -14.47 6.27 -10.49
N SER A 45 -13.70 5.47 -11.24
CA SER A 45 -12.88 4.38 -10.70
C SER A 45 -11.75 4.96 -9.82
N VAL A 46 -12.06 5.09 -8.52
CA VAL A 46 -11.13 5.56 -7.48
C VAL A 46 -9.87 4.68 -7.46
N TRP A 47 -10.00 3.40 -7.86
CA TRP A 47 -8.89 2.46 -7.99
C TRP A 47 -7.75 2.96 -8.86
N LYS A 48 -8.03 3.61 -10.00
CA LYS A 48 -6.97 4.12 -10.88
C LYS A 48 -6.10 5.16 -10.18
N HIS A 49 -6.74 6.08 -9.45
CA HIS A 49 -6.06 7.16 -8.73
C HIS A 49 -5.28 6.62 -7.54
N VAL A 50 -5.89 5.71 -6.80
CA VAL A 50 -5.31 5.08 -5.61
C VAL A 50 -4.13 4.16 -5.97
N CYS A 51 -4.22 3.38 -7.05
CA CYS A 51 -3.10 2.59 -7.57
C CYS A 51 -1.97 3.48 -8.10
N LEU A 52 -2.28 4.59 -8.77
CA LEU A 52 -1.27 5.54 -9.22
C LEU A 52 -0.53 6.19 -8.04
N LEU A 53 -1.26 6.63 -7.01
CA LEU A 53 -0.68 7.12 -5.76
C LEU A 53 0.24 6.08 -5.13
N GLN A 54 -0.16 4.80 -5.17
CA GLN A 54 0.62 3.72 -4.58
C GLN A 54 1.89 3.37 -5.37
N LEU A 55 1.83 3.46 -6.70
CA LEU A 55 3.00 3.35 -7.56
C LEU A 55 3.98 4.50 -7.31
N ILE A 56 3.50 5.75 -7.31
CA ILE A 56 4.34 6.93 -7.05
C ILE A 56 4.96 6.86 -5.65
N GLY A 57 4.16 6.55 -4.63
CA GLY A 57 4.64 6.33 -3.27
C GLY A 57 5.70 5.24 -3.20
N GLY A 58 5.46 4.10 -3.85
CA GLY A 58 6.40 2.97 -3.89
C GLY A 58 7.74 3.34 -4.55
N MET A 59 7.69 4.12 -5.64
CA MET A 59 8.89 4.64 -6.29
C MET A 59 9.68 5.58 -5.39
N LEU A 60 8.99 6.47 -4.66
CA LEU A 60 9.65 7.35 -3.69
C LEU A 60 10.27 6.56 -2.55
N LEU A 61 9.59 5.53 -2.02
CA LEU A 61 10.13 4.65 -0.99
C LEU A 61 11.40 3.94 -1.47
N PHE A 62 11.41 3.46 -2.72
CA PHE A 62 12.56 2.82 -3.34
C PHE A 62 13.74 3.79 -3.49
N ILE A 63 13.50 4.99 -4.04
CA ILE A 63 14.51 6.05 -4.17
C ILE A 63 15.05 6.46 -2.79
N GLY A 64 14.18 6.57 -1.80
CA GLY A 64 14.52 6.85 -0.41
C GLY A 64 15.44 5.81 0.21
N SER A 65 15.19 4.53 -0.10
CA SER A 65 16.05 3.41 0.31
C SER A 65 17.45 3.54 -0.32
N LEU A 66 17.54 3.81 -1.63
CA LEU A 66 18.82 3.97 -2.32
C LEU A 66 19.63 5.19 -1.85
N LYS A 67 18.95 6.30 -1.54
CA LYS A 67 19.57 7.55 -1.07
C LYS A 67 19.75 7.60 0.45
N ASN A 68 19.39 6.54 1.16
CA ASN A 68 19.34 6.46 2.62
C ASN A 68 18.66 7.68 3.28
N ASN A 69 17.59 8.18 2.66
CA ASN A 69 16.85 9.34 3.13
C ASN A 69 15.44 8.90 3.53
N HIS A 70 15.18 8.87 4.84
CA HIS A 70 13.95 8.41 5.45
C HIS A 70 12.74 9.32 5.20
N TRP A 71 12.95 10.58 4.81
CA TRP A 71 11.85 11.49 4.48
C TRP A 71 11.00 11.01 3.29
N PHE A 72 11.61 10.25 2.37
CA PHE A 72 10.91 9.65 1.24
C PHE A 72 9.96 8.50 1.63
N SER A 73 9.98 8.05 2.89
CA SER A 73 8.99 7.09 3.40
C SER A 73 7.63 7.73 3.65
N LEU A 74 7.56 9.05 3.91
CA LEU A 74 6.31 9.74 4.24
C LEU A 74 5.30 9.75 3.09
N PRO A 75 5.68 10.08 1.83
CA PRO A 75 4.74 10.00 0.71
C PRO A 75 4.12 8.62 0.54
N TRP A 76 4.92 7.55 0.73
CA TRP A 76 4.41 6.18 0.69
C TRP A 76 3.46 5.88 1.85
N LEU A 77 3.77 6.32 3.08
CA LEU A 77 2.90 6.13 4.24
C LEU A 77 1.53 6.78 4.02
N VAL A 78 1.49 8.01 3.51
CA VAL A 78 0.24 8.70 3.19
C VAL A 78 -0.55 7.95 2.11
N ALA A 79 0.11 7.55 1.02
CA ALA A 79 -0.51 6.78 -0.05
C ALA A 79 -1.07 5.43 0.46
N ALA A 80 -0.32 4.74 1.32
CA ALA A 80 -0.72 3.47 1.93
C ALA A 80 -1.93 3.62 2.86
N CYS A 81 -2.02 4.69 3.65
CA CYS A 81 -3.21 4.99 4.45
C CYS A 81 -4.45 5.23 3.58
N ILE A 82 -4.32 6.01 2.51
CA ILE A 82 -5.41 6.25 1.55
C ILE A 82 -5.82 4.94 0.87
N PHE A 83 -4.85 4.10 0.52
CA PHE A 83 -5.07 2.78 -0.07
C PHE A 83 -5.87 1.87 0.88
N ILE A 84 -5.47 1.75 2.15
CA ILE A 84 -6.19 0.97 3.17
C ILE A 84 -7.61 1.49 3.36
N TYR A 85 -7.78 2.80 3.50
CA TYR A 85 -9.09 3.42 3.62
C TYR A 85 -9.99 3.06 2.43
N THR A 86 -9.45 3.13 1.21
CA THR A 86 -10.18 2.80 -0.02
C THR A 86 -10.58 1.33 -0.05
N LEU A 87 -9.69 0.42 0.34
CA LEU A 87 -9.99 -1.02 0.45
C LEU A 87 -11.16 -1.27 1.42
N CYS A 88 -11.12 -0.67 2.60
CA CYS A 88 -12.18 -0.82 3.60
C CYS A 88 -13.50 -0.22 3.11
N TYR A 89 -13.47 1.00 2.57
CA TYR A 89 -14.65 1.68 2.05
C TYR A 89 -15.32 0.88 0.92
N LYS A 90 -14.54 0.47 -0.09
CA LYS A 90 -15.05 -0.33 -1.21
C LYS A 90 -15.51 -1.71 -0.75
N SER A 91 -14.89 -2.31 0.26
CA SER A 91 -15.37 -3.58 0.84
C SER A 91 -16.78 -3.45 1.41
N ILE A 92 -17.07 -2.37 2.14
CA ILE A 92 -18.40 -2.11 2.71
C ILE A 92 -19.40 -1.84 1.59
N ALA A 93 -19.04 -0.96 0.63
CA ALA A 93 -19.91 -0.66 -0.50
C ALA A 93 -20.23 -1.94 -1.31
N TYR A 94 -19.24 -2.75 -1.62
CA TYR A 94 -19.40 -4.00 -2.35
C TYR A 94 -20.27 -5.01 -1.61
N LEU A 95 -20.24 -5.05 -0.29
CA LEU A 95 -21.14 -5.91 0.49
C LEU A 95 -22.61 -5.53 0.33
N SER A 96 -22.92 -4.26 0.04
CA SER A 96 -24.29 -3.78 -0.21
C SER A 96 -24.76 -3.95 -1.66
N TYR A 97 -23.86 -4.06 -2.64
CA TYR A 97 -24.19 -4.02 -4.08
C TYR A 97 -23.83 -5.29 -4.88
N LEU A 98 -22.92 -6.12 -4.37
CA LEU A 98 -22.49 -7.35 -5.03
C LEU A 98 -23.27 -8.56 -4.50
N ASP A 99 -23.69 -9.42 -5.42
CA ASP A 99 -24.36 -10.69 -5.10
C ASP A 99 -23.55 -11.88 -5.60
N GLY A 100 -23.73 -13.03 -4.95
CA GLY A 100 -23.19 -14.30 -5.40
C GLY A 100 -21.66 -14.37 -5.37
N LYS A 101 -21.04 -14.91 -6.43
CA LYS A 101 -19.59 -15.18 -6.48
C LYS A 101 -18.71 -13.94 -6.37
N LEU A 102 -19.21 -12.76 -6.75
CA LEU A 102 -18.46 -11.50 -6.63
C LEU A 102 -18.27 -11.06 -5.17
N LEU A 103 -19.07 -11.57 -4.23
CA LEU A 103 -18.95 -11.26 -2.80
C LEU A 103 -17.65 -11.79 -2.19
N MET A 104 -17.00 -12.77 -2.84
CA MET A 104 -15.65 -13.24 -2.46
C MET A 104 -14.54 -12.19 -2.64
N VAL A 105 -14.80 -11.09 -3.37
CA VAL A 105 -13.85 -9.97 -3.48
C VAL A 105 -13.73 -9.22 -2.16
N VAL A 106 -14.82 -9.12 -1.37
CA VAL A 106 -14.85 -8.39 -0.10
C VAL A 106 -13.82 -8.93 0.92
N PRO A 107 -13.80 -10.23 1.26
CA PRO A 107 -12.79 -10.76 2.18
C PRO A 107 -11.37 -10.63 1.63
N LEU A 108 -11.17 -10.72 0.31
CA LEU A 108 -9.86 -10.50 -0.31
C LEU A 108 -9.35 -9.07 -0.08
N LEU A 109 -10.21 -8.06 -0.27
CA LEU A 109 -9.85 -6.66 -0.01
C LEU A 109 -9.49 -6.42 1.46
N GLN A 110 -10.22 -7.04 2.39
CA GLN A 110 -9.96 -6.94 3.83
C GLN A 110 -8.63 -7.61 4.23
N ILE A 111 -8.30 -8.77 3.65
CA ILE A 111 -7.00 -9.43 3.85
C ILE A 111 -5.86 -8.53 3.37
N ILE A 112 -6.01 -7.94 2.17
CA ILE A 112 -5.01 -7.00 1.63
C ILE A 112 -4.87 -5.79 2.56
N ALA A 113 -5.98 -5.22 3.05
CA ALA A 113 -5.96 -4.07 3.95
C ALA A 113 -5.23 -4.37 5.27
N GLY A 114 -5.52 -5.52 5.89
CA GLY A 114 -4.83 -5.97 7.10
C GLY A 114 -3.33 -6.16 6.88
N PHE A 115 -2.96 -6.82 5.77
CA PHE A 115 -1.57 -7.01 5.38
C PHE A 115 -0.86 -5.67 5.14
N TRP A 116 -1.53 -4.70 4.51
CA TRP A 116 -0.97 -3.39 4.25
C TRP A 116 -0.78 -2.56 5.52
N THR A 117 -1.70 -2.72 6.49
CA THR A 117 -1.61 -2.06 7.79
C THR A 117 -0.36 -2.49 8.56
N TYR A 118 0.02 -3.77 8.46
CA TYR A 118 1.27 -4.28 9.02
C TYR A 118 2.51 -3.57 8.44
N TYR A 119 2.57 -3.37 7.12
CA TYR A 119 3.70 -2.66 6.51
C TYR A 119 3.72 -1.17 6.83
N VAL A 120 2.55 -0.52 6.91
CA VAL A 120 2.46 0.87 7.38
C VAL A 120 3.07 0.99 8.78
N TYR A 121 2.74 0.06 9.68
CA TYR A 121 3.31 0.03 11.02
C TYR A 121 4.85 -0.12 10.98
N GLU A 122 5.38 -1.11 10.26
CA GLU A 122 6.82 -1.34 10.16
C GLU A 122 7.58 -0.12 9.61
N VAL A 123 7.11 0.48 8.51
CA VAL A 123 7.75 1.65 7.88
C VAL A 123 7.64 2.89 8.76
N PHE A 124 6.53 3.06 9.47
CA PHE A 124 6.35 4.18 10.39
C PHE A 124 7.25 4.07 11.62
N GLN A 125 7.38 2.88 12.21
CA GLN A 125 8.30 2.62 13.32
C GLN A 125 9.75 2.88 12.91
N ASP A 126 10.14 2.42 11.72
CA ASP A 126 11.48 2.64 11.17
C ASP A 126 11.75 4.14 10.93
N PHE A 127 10.75 4.88 10.42
CA PHE A 127 10.84 6.34 10.29
C PHE A 127 11.04 7.05 11.63
N LEU A 128 10.25 6.70 12.66
CA LEU A 128 10.36 7.30 13.99
C LEU A 128 11.74 7.03 14.62
N GLN A 129 12.26 5.81 14.48
CA GLN A 129 13.58 5.46 15.01
C GLN A 129 14.70 6.26 14.34
N MET A 130 14.63 6.46 13.02
CA MET A 130 15.61 7.29 12.31
C MET A 130 15.49 8.78 12.67
N GLN A 131 14.29 9.29 12.93
CA GLN A 131 14.09 10.66 13.42
C GLN A 131 14.72 10.87 14.80
N VAL A 132 14.48 9.94 15.74
CA VAL A 132 15.10 10.01 17.08
C VAL A 132 16.63 10.02 16.99
N GLN A 133 17.21 9.21 16.10
CA GLN A 133 18.66 9.18 15.87
C GLN A 133 19.23 10.41 15.15
N SER A 134 18.38 11.21 14.48
CA SER A 134 18.80 12.45 13.83
C SER A 134 18.75 13.66 14.77
N ILE A 135 17.96 13.58 15.84
CA ILE A 135 17.76 14.66 16.81
C ILE A 135 18.66 14.48 18.04
N GLY A 136 18.96 13.24 18.43
CA GLY A 136 19.87 12.91 19.53
C GLY A 136 21.31 12.76 19.08
#